data_AF-A0A356W790-F1
#
_entry.id   AF-A0A356W790-F1
#
_cell.length_a   1.000
_cell.length_b   1.000
_cell.length_c   1.000
_cell.angle_alpha   90.00
_cell.angle_beta   90.00
_cell.angle_gamma   90.00
#
_symmetry.space_group_name_H-M   'P 1'
#
loop_
_entity.id
_entity.type
_entity.pdbx_description
1 polymer ?
#
loop_
_entity_poly.entity_id
_entity_poly.type
_entity_poly.pdbx_seq_one_letter_code
_entity_poly.pdbx_strand_id
1 'polypeptide(L)'
;MSNRIRAAMLAAVFATTTLSACSTAYYGAMEQFGYQKRDLLVSRVNEASDAQAEAKQEFTNALAAFRDVVNFDGGELEASYDSLNRAYERSEAKADRVRDRIKDMKAVSRDLFVEWRKELEEYSDPGLRRASADQLEATRERYSVLVDKMDRAAASMDPVLAVFKDR
;
A
#
# COMPACT_ATOMS: atom_id res chain seq x y z
N MET A 1 -48.78 4.46 51.85
CA MET A 1 -47.52 3.80 51.42
C MET A 1 -47.42 3.57 49.91
N SER A 2 -48.49 3.13 49.22
CA SER A 2 -48.46 2.76 47.79
C SER A 2 -48.02 3.88 46.81
N ASN A 3 -48.48 5.13 46.98
CA ASN A 3 -48.15 6.22 46.05
C ASN A 3 -46.68 6.69 46.09
N ARG A 4 -46.03 6.60 47.26
CA ARG A 4 -44.62 6.97 47.42
C ARG A 4 -43.68 5.95 46.75
N ILE A 5 -44.08 4.68 46.76
CA ILE A 5 -43.32 3.59 46.13
C ILE A 5 -43.40 3.71 44.59
N ARG A 6 -44.58 4.04 44.03
CA ARG A 6 -44.75 4.28 42.59
C ARG A 6 -43.94 5.48 42.08
N ALA A 7 -43.94 6.58 42.83
CA ALA A 7 -43.14 7.77 42.49
C ALA A 7 -41.63 7.47 42.55
N ALA A 8 -41.19 6.70 43.54
CA ALA A 8 -39.79 6.27 43.65
C ALA A 8 -39.37 5.35 42.50
N MET A 9 -40.24 4.43 42.06
CA MET A 9 -39.97 3.56 40.91
C MET A 9 -39.90 4.33 39.59
N LEU A 10 -40.78 5.30 39.35
CA LEU A 10 -40.73 6.16 38.15
C LEU A 10 -39.49 7.05 38.12
N ALA A 11 -39.09 7.60 39.27
CA ALA A 11 -37.85 8.38 39.39
C ALA A 11 -36.59 7.50 39.19
N ALA A 12 -36.60 6.26 39.69
CA ALA A 12 -35.50 5.32 39.48
C ALA A 12 -35.35 4.90 38.02
N VAL A 13 -36.46 4.66 37.31
CA VAL A 13 -36.43 4.33 35.87
C VAL A 13 -35.93 5.52 35.05
N PHE A 14 -36.37 6.75 35.35
CA PHE A 14 -35.92 7.96 34.64
C PHE A 14 -34.44 8.28 34.90
N ALA A 15 -33.94 8.01 36.11
CA ALA A 15 -32.52 8.15 36.45
C ALA A 15 -31.64 7.15 35.70
N THR A 16 -32.12 5.93 35.43
CA THR A 16 -31.33 4.93 34.68
C THR A 16 -31.22 5.24 33.18
N THR A 17 -32.18 5.94 32.58
CA THR A 17 -32.16 6.25 31.14
C THR A 17 -31.29 7.45 30.77
N THR A 18 -31.03 8.38 31.70
CA THR A 18 -30.20 9.58 31.44
C THR A 18 -28.70 9.30 31.51
N LEU A 19 -28.26 8.32 32.31
CA LEU A 19 -26.86 7.92 32.39
C LEU A 19 -26.36 7.24 31.09
N SER A 20 -27.22 6.46 30.43
CA SER A 20 -26.87 5.77 29.17
C SER A 20 -26.65 6.75 28.00
N ALA A 21 -27.34 7.89 27.99
CA ALA A 21 -27.17 8.92 26.97
C ALA A 21 -25.90 9.78 27.19
N CYS A 22 -25.50 9.98 28.44
CA CYS A 22 -24.23 10.67 28.76
C CYS A 22 -23.00 9.86 28.34
N SER A 23 -23.03 8.52 28.43
CA SER A 23 -21.93 7.68 27.93
C SER A 23 -21.79 7.78 26.41
N THR A 24 -22.87 7.77 25.64
CA THR A 24 -22.81 7.79 24.17
C THR A 24 -22.28 9.12 23.64
N ALA A 25 -22.70 10.24 24.25
CA ALA A 25 -22.17 11.57 23.90
C ALA A 25 -20.70 11.74 24.33
N TYR A 26 -20.32 11.20 25.50
CA TYR A 26 -18.94 11.21 25.97
C TYR A 26 -18.00 10.41 25.04
N TYR A 27 -18.41 9.20 24.64
CA TYR A 27 -17.64 8.40 23.69
C TYR A 27 -17.63 8.99 22.29
N GLY A 28 -18.74 9.54 21.80
CA GLY A 28 -18.80 10.22 20.49
C GLY A 28 -17.91 11.46 20.43
N ALA A 29 -17.89 12.28 21.48
CA ALA A 29 -16.99 13.43 21.57
C ALA A 29 -15.52 13.02 21.70
N MET A 30 -15.22 11.95 22.46
CA MET A 30 -13.86 11.43 22.61
C MET A 30 -13.34 10.82 21.30
N GLU A 31 -14.21 10.15 20.54
CA GLU A 31 -13.90 9.58 19.23
C GLU A 31 -13.67 10.67 18.18
N GLN A 32 -14.52 11.71 18.14
CA GLN A 32 -14.36 12.86 17.25
C GLN A 32 -13.10 13.68 17.58
N PHE A 33 -12.78 13.84 18.87
CA PHE A 33 -11.56 14.50 19.32
C PHE A 33 -10.31 13.66 19.03
N GLY A 34 -10.41 12.34 19.16
CA GLY A 34 -9.36 11.39 18.77
C GLY A 34 -9.12 11.38 17.25
N TYR A 35 -10.17 11.52 16.44
CA TYR A 35 -10.07 11.68 15.00
C TYR A 35 -9.33 12.97 14.63
N GLN A 36 -9.74 14.12 15.17
CA GLN A 36 -9.07 15.40 14.95
C GLN A 36 -7.60 15.41 15.39
N LYS A 37 -7.29 14.79 16.53
CA LYS A 37 -5.90 14.67 17.00
C LYS A 37 -5.04 13.76 16.12
N ARG A 38 -5.62 12.68 15.57
CA ARG A 38 -4.91 11.81 14.61
C ARG A 38 -4.64 12.54 13.30
N ASP A 39 -5.62 13.27 12.78
CA ASP A 39 -5.44 14.08 11.56
C ASP A 39 -4.37 15.17 11.78
N LEU A 40 -4.38 15.84 12.93
CA LEU A 40 -3.35 16.81 13.30
C LEU A 40 -1.96 16.16 13.43
N LEU A 41 -1.88 14.95 13.99
CA LEU A 41 -0.61 14.23 14.11
C LEU A 41 -0.08 13.82 12.73
N VAL A 42 -0.95 13.31 11.85
CA VAL A 42 -0.58 12.96 10.46
C VAL A 42 -0.11 14.21 9.70
N SER A 43 -0.83 15.33 9.82
CA SER A 43 -0.42 16.62 9.22
C SER A 43 0.96 17.02 9.71
N ARG A 44 1.21 16.99 11.03
CA ARG A 44 2.51 17.36 11.61
C ARG A 44 3.64 16.42 11.23
N VAL A 45 3.37 15.12 11.09
CA VAL A 45 4.37 14.14 10.62
C VAL A 45 4.70 14.38 9.15
N ASN A 46 3.69 14.68 8.31
CA ASN A 46 3.90 15.02 6.90
C ASN A 46 4.66 16.34 6.77
N GLU A 47 4.25 17.40 7.47
CA GLU A 47 4.96 18.69 7.49
C GLU A 47 6.40 18.56 7.98
N ALA A 48 6.65 17.75 9.01
CA ALA A 48 8.00 17.49 9.50
C ALA A 48 8.83 16.68 8.48
N SER A 49 8.22 15.71 7.80
CA SER A 49 8.84 14.93 6.73
C SER A 49 9.20 15.82 5.53
N ASP A 50 8.29 16.73 5.14
CA ASP A 50 8.49 17.68 4.05
C ASP A 50 9.59 18.70 4.40
N ALA A 51 9.56 19.26 5.61
CA ALA A 51 10.62 20.15 6.10
C ALA A 51 11.99 19.44 6.19
N GLN A 52 12.00 18.14 6.51
CA GLN A 52 13.22 17.34 6.54
C GLN A 52 13.74 17.04 5.12
N ALA A 53 12.84 16.85 4.15
CA ALA A 53 13.19 16.72 2.74
C ALA A 53 13.73 18.03 2.15
N GLU A 54 13.09 19.17 2.44
CA GLU A 54 13.56 20.51 2.05
C GLU A 54 14.92 20.83 2.67
N ALA A 55 15.12 20.53 3.96
CA ALA A 55 16.42 20.72 4.62
C ALA A 55 17.51 19.86 3.95
N LYS A 56 17.18 18.63 3.54
CA LYS A 56 18.11 17.75 2.82
C LYS A 56 18.49 18.31 1.45
N GLN A 57 17.53 18.93 0.76
CA GLN A 57 17.76 19.63 -0.50
C GLN A 57 18.65 20.86 -0.28
N GLU A 58 18.38 21.68 0.74
CA GLU A 58 19.19 22.85 1.07
C GLU A 58 20.62 22.47 1.49
N PHE A 59 20.81 21.38 2.26
CA PHE A 59 22.14 20.86 2.54
C PHE A 59 22.87 20.39 1.27
N THR A 60 22.16 19.75 0.35
CA THR A 60 22.72 19.32 -0.94
C THR A 60 23.12 20.53 -1.80
N ASN A 61 22.27 21.54 -1.86
CA ASN A 61 22.52 22.79 -2.57
C ASN A 61 23.70 23.57 -1.96
N ALA A 62 23.74 23.68 -0.63
CA ALA A 62 24.82 24.34 0.09
C ALA A 62 26.15 23.58 -0.06
N LEU A 63 26.12 22.25 -0.07
CA LEU A 63 27.30 21.43 -0.33
C LEU A 63 27.80 21.59 -1.77
N ALA A 64 26.89 21.65 -2.75
CA ALA A 64 27.23 21.92 -4.15
C ALA A 64 27.87 23.31 -4.31
N ALA A 65 27.24 24.35 -3.75
CA ALA A 65 27.78 25.71 -3.77
C ALA A 65 29.13 25.82 -3.05
N PHE A 66 29.32 25.06 -1.95
CA PHE A 66 30.61 24.99 -1.27
C PHE A 66 31.69 24.34 -2.14
N ARG A 67 31.39 23.24 -2.83
CA ARG A 67 32.31 22.56 -3.75
C ARG A 67 32.78 23.45 -4.90
N ASP A 68 31.87 24.25 -5.46
CA ASP A 68 32.17 25.24 -6.50
C ASP A 68 33.13 26.33 -5.99
N VAL A 69 32.96 26.78 -4.74
CA VAL A 69 33.83 27.80 -4.13
C VAL A 69 35.21 27.25 -3.83
N VAL A 70 35.34 25.98 -3.44
CA VAL A 70 36.63 25.38 -3.06
C VAL A 70 37.36 24.66 -4.19
N ASN A 71 36.85 24.69 -5.44
CA ASN A 71 37.36 23.90 -6.59
C ASN A 71 37.61 22.44 -6.20
N PHE A 72 36.71 21.90 -5.38
CA PHE A 72 36.78 20.52 -4.91
C PHE A 72 35.85 19.68 -5.78
N ASP A 73 36.36 19.27 -6.94
CA ASP A 73 35.83 18.14 -7.68
C ASP A 73 36.27 16.89 -6.89
N GLY A 74 35.36 16.09 -6.35
CA GLY A 74 35.66 14.91 -5.51
C GLY A 74 36.44 13.79 -6.22
N GLY A 75 37.10 14.09 -7.35
CA GLY A 75 38.02 13.25 -8.09
C GLY A 75 37.34 12.03 -8.71
N GLU A 76 38.12 10.97 -8.93
CA GLU A 76 37.62 9.69 -9.43
C GLU A 76 36.57 9.03 -8.51
N LEU A 77 36.57 9.39 -7.22
CA LEU A 77 35.67 8.82 -6.22
C LEU A 77 34.23 9.32 -6.38
N GLU A 78 34.05 10.64 -6.59
CA GLU A 78 32.73 11.22 -6.86
C GLU A 78 32.16 10.74 -8.19
N ALA A 79 32.98 10.68 -9.25
CA ALA A 79 32.57 10.13 -10.53
C ALA A 79 32.16 8.64 -10.43
N SER A 80 32.84 7.87 -9.58
CA SER A 80 32.50 6.47 -9.31
C SER A 80 31.18 6.33 -8.57
N TYR A 81 30.93 7.19 -7.57
CA TYR A 81 29.66 7.23 -6.85
C TYR A 81 28.50 7.58 -7.79
N ASP A 82 28.62 8.63 -8.60
CA ASP A 82 27.58 9.04 -9.56
C ASP A 82 27.30 7.96 -10.61
N SER A 83 28.33 7.23 -11.04
CA SER A 83 28.16 6.10 -11.96
C SER A 83 27.39 4.96 -11.30
N LEU A 84 27.72 4.63 -10.05
CA LEU A 84 27.07 3.59 -9.27
C LEU A 84 25.62 3.93 -8.96
N ASN A 85 25.35 5.17 -8.51
CA ASN A 85 24.00 5.66 -8.25
C ASN A 85 23.13 5.60 -9.51
N ARG A 86 23.64 6.06 -10.65
CA ARG A 86 22.91 5.94 -11.93
C ARG A 86 22.68 4.48 -12.34
N ALA A 87 23.59 3.57 -12.00
CA ALA A 87 23.38 2.13 -12.25
C ALA A 87 22.31 1.53 -11.32
N TYR A 88 22.27 1.95 -10.06
CA TYR A 88 21.22 1.62 -9.10
C TYR A 88 19.85 2.09 -9.61
N GLU A 89 19.67 3.38 -9.90
CA GLU A 89 18.41 3.95 -10.35
C GLU A 89 17.87 3.25 -11.61
N ARG A 90 18.76 2.97 -12.58
CA ARG A 90 18.39 2.22 -13.80
C ARG A 90 17.96 0.80 -13.50
N SER A 91 18.54 0.16 -12.49
CA SER A 91 18.24 -1.22 -12.11
C SER A 91 16.91 -1.28 -11.34
N GLU A 92 16.69 -0.34 -10.43
CA GLU A 92 15.42 -0.16 -9.71
C GLU A 92 14.27 0.08 -10.69
N ALA A 93 14.42 1.03 -11.62
CA ALA A 93 13.42 1.29 -12.65
C ALA A 93 13.14 0.09 -13.57
N LYS A 94 14.12 -0.79 -13.79
CA LYS A 94 13.91 -2.05 -14.54
C LYS A 94 13.14 -3.06 -13.71
N ALA A 95 13.44 -3.18 -12.42
CA ALA A 95 12.73 -4.09 -11.52
C ALA A 95 11.26 -3.69 -11.40
N ASP A 96 10.97 -2.40 -11.28
CA ASP A 96 9.59 -1.89 -11.22
C ASP A 96 8.82 -2.18 -12.50
N ARG A 97 9.43 -1.96 -13.68
CA ARG A 97 8.80 -2.34 -14.95
C ARG A 97 8.47 -3.83 -15.04
N VAL A 98 9.31 -4.70 -14.47
CA VAL A 98 9.04 -6.15 -14.43
C VAL A 98 7.84 -6.44 -13.52
N ARG A 99 7.77 -5.81 -12.34
CA ARG A 99 6.64 -5.94 -11.41
C ARG A 99 5.32 -5.47 -12.03
N ASP A 100 5.34 -4.33 -12.71
CA ASP A 100 4.17 -3.78 -13.39
C ASP A 100 3.68 -4.74 -14.49
N ARG A 101 4.58 -5.27 -15.30
CA ARG A 101 4.23 -6.23 -16.35
C ARG A 101 3.60 -7.51 -15.79
N ILE A 102 4.10 -8.00 -14.65
CA ILE A 102 3.53 -9.15 -13.94
C ILE A 102 2.12 -8.82 -13.44
N LYS A 103 1.92 -7.63 -12.86
CA LYS A 103 0.61 -7.17 -12.38
C LYS A 103 -0.41 -7.05 -13.51
N ASP A 104 -0.01 -6.46 -14.64
CA ASP A 104 -0.87 -6.31 -15.81
C ASP A 104 -1.27 -7.66 -16.40
N MET A 105 -0.29 -8.56 -16.56
CA MET A 105 -0.57 -9.94 -16.99
C MET A 105 -1.55 -10.63 -16.05
N LYS A 106 -1.38 -10.47 -14.73
CA LYS A 106 -2.28 -11.04 -13.72
C LYS A 106 -3.71 -10.52 -13.86
N ALA A 107 -3.87 -9.23 -14.14
CA ALA A 107 -5.17 -8.62 -14.36
C ALA A 107 -5.85 -9.19 -15.62
N VAL A 108 -5.14 -9.19 -16.75
CA VAL A 108 -5.66 -9.69 -18.03
C VAL A 108 -6.03 -11.16 -17.93
N SER A 109 -5.19 -12.00 -17.34
CA SER A 109 -5.46 -13.43 -17.20
C SER A 109 -6.64 -13.71 -16.28
N ARG A 110 -6.80 -12.95 -15.19
CA ARG A 110 -7.99 -13.07 -14.33
C ARG A 110 -9.26 -12.76 -15.12
N ASP A 111 -9.27 -11.68 -15.88
CA ASP A 111 -10.43 -11.24 -16.66
C ASP A 111 -10.75 -12.27 -17.75
N LEU A 112 -9.74 -12.79 -18.46
CA LEU A 112 -9.88 -13.89 -19.41
C LEU A 112 -10.55 -15.12 -18.77
N PHE A 113 -10.09 -15.54 -17.58
CA PHE A 113 -10.67 -16.71 -16.91
C PHE A 113 -12.10 -16.46 -16.41
N VAL A 114 -12.45 -15.21 -16.09
CA VAL A 114 -13.83 -14.84 -15.74
C VAL A 114 -14.73 -14.94 -16.98
N GLU A 115 -14.31 -14.36 -18.10
CA GLU A 115 -15.10 -14.40 -19.34
C GLU A 115 -15.22 -15.83 -19.88
N TRP A 116 -14.14 -16.61 -19.89
CA TRP A 116 -14.20 -18.01 -20.33
C TRP A 116 -15.18 -18.83 -19.48
N ARG A 117 -15.26 -18.59 -18.16
CA ARG A 117 -16.28 -19.27 -17.33
C ARG A 117 -17.70 -18.88 -17.70
N LYS A 118 -17.95 -17.64 -18.10
CA LYS A 118 -19.28 -17.21 -18.58
C LYS A 118 -19.61 -17.89 -19.91
N GLU A 119 -18.66 -17.93 -20.84
CA GLU A 119 -18.83 -18.62 -22.13
C GLU A 119 -19.15 -20.11 -21.96
N LEU A 120 -18.62 -20.77 -20.92
CA LEU A 120 -18.99 -22.15 -20.58
C LEU A 120 -20.48 -22.32 -20.29
N GLU A 121 -21.16 -21.29 -19.78
CA GLU A 121 -22.60 -21.31 -19.49
C GLU A 121 -23.44 -21.14 -20.78
N GLU A 122 -22.86 -20.60 -21.84
CA GLU A 122 -23.53 -20.35 -23.12
C GLU A 122 -23.51 -21.57 -24.06
N TYR A 123 -22.62 -22.55 -23.82
CA TYR A 123 -22.56 -23.77 -24.62
C TYR A 123 -23.83 -24.63 -24.48
N SER A 124 -24.48 -24.89 -25.60
CA SER A 124 -25.61 -25.82 -25.70
C SER A 124 -25.18 -27.29 -25.82
N ASP A 125 -23.99 -27.55 -26.38
CA ASP A 125 -23.43 -28.90 -26.52
C ASP A 125 -22.68 -29.34 -25.22
N PRO A 126 -23.13 -30.41 -24.54
CA PRO A 126 -22.50 -30.84 -23.29
C PRO A 126 -21.06 -31.35 -23.44
N GLY A 127 -20.72 -31.91 -24.61
CA GLY A 127 -19.38 -32.42 -24.91
C GLY A 127 -18.38 -31.29 -25.12
N LEU A 128 -18.75 -30.27 -25.90
CA LEU A 128 -17.96 -29.06 -26.12
C LEU A 128 -17.76 -28.30 -24.81
N ARG A 129 -18.82 -28.15 -24.00
CA ARG A 129 -18.73 -27.51 -22.68
C ARG A 129 -17.73 -28.23 -21.78
N ARG A 130 -17.79 -29.56 -21.72
CA ARG A 130 -16.86 -30.36 -20.90
C ARG A 130 -15.42 -30.20 -21.38
N ALA A 131 -15.18 -30.33 -22.68
CA ALA A 131 -13.84 -30.20 -23.26
C ALA A 131 -13.24 -28.80 -23.01
N SER A 132 -14.05 -27.75 -23.15
CA SER A 132 -13.64 -26.36 -22.87
C SER A 132 -13.35 -26.13 -21.38
N ALA A 133 -14.15 -26.73 -20.48
CA ALA A 133 -13.91 -26.67 -19.04
C ALA A 133 -12.60 -27.37 -18.63
N ASP A 134 -12.32 -28.54 -19.20
CA ASP A 134 -11.07 -29.26 -18.97
C ASP A 134 -9.86 -28.42 -19.46
N GLN A 135 -10.00 -27.72 -20.59
CA GLN A 135 -8.98 -26.82 -21.12
C GLN A 135 -8.78 -25.58 -20.25
N LEU A 136 -9.86 -25.01 -19.69
CA LEU A 136 -9.79 -23.89 -18.76
C LEU A 136 -8.97 -24.29 -17.52
N GLU A 137 -9.27 -25.41 -16.87
CA GLU A 137 -8.52 -25.84 -15.69
C GLU A 137 -7.05 -26.15 -16.00
N ALA A 138 -6.77 -26.88 -17.09
CA ALA A 138 -5.39 -27.13 -17.52
C ALA A 138 -4.62 -25.82 -17.79
N THR A 139 -5.31 -24.79 -18.31
CA THR A 139 -4.70 -23.47 -18.55
C THR A 139 -4.43 -22.74 -17.24
N ARG A 140 -5.36 -22.81 -16.26
CA ARG A 140 -5.19 -22.19 -14.94
C ARG A 140 -4.03 -22.80 -14.16
N GLU A 141 -3.85 -24.12 -14.21
CA GLU A 141 -2.71 -24.81 -13.58
C GLU A 141 -1.37 -24.39 -14.20
N ARG A 142 -1.29 -24.33 -15.53
CA ARG A 142 -0.06 -23.86 -16.21
C ARG A 142 0.23 -22.40 -15.89
N TYR A 143 -0.81 -21.58 -15.84
CA TYR A 143 -0.72 -20.17 -15.52
C TYR A 143 -0.23 -19.93 -14.09
N SER A 144 -0.71 -20.68 -13.08
CA SER A 144 -0.26 -20.52 -11.70
C SER A 144 1.25 -20.81 -11.56
N VAL A 145 1.74 -21.88 -12.21
CA VAL A 145 3.18 -22.21 -12.24
C VAL A 145 4.01 -21.11 -12.90
N LEU A 146 3.50 -20.49 -13.97
CA LEU A 146 4.18 -19.38 -14.65
C LEU A 146 4.27 -18.14 -13.75
N VAL A 147 3.14 -17.73 -13.16
CA VAL A 147 3.06 -16.57 -12.26
C VAL A 147 4.03 -16.73 -11.09
N ASP A 148 4.04 -17.89 -10.46
CA ASP A 148 4.94 -18.20 -9.35
C ASP A 148 6.42 -18.04 -9.73
N LYS A 149 6.81 -18.46 -10.93
CA LYS A 149 8.19 -18.29 -11.42
C LYS A 149 8.53 -16.83 -11.66
N MET A 150 7.58 -16.07 -12.21
CA MET A 150 7.76 -14.64 -12.47
C MET A 150 7.85 -13.84 -11.16
N ASP A 151 7.02 -14.16 -10.17
CA ASP A 151 7.06 -13.51 -8.84
C ASP A 151 8.39 -13.80 -8.13
N ARG A 152 8.87 -15.05 -8.16
CA ARG A 152 10.20 -15.39 -7.60
C ARG A 152 11.34 -14.67 -8.32
N ALA A 153 11.27 -14.56 -9.64
CA ALA A 153 12.26 -13.83 -10.42
C ALA A 153 12.27 -12.34 -10.08
N ALA A 154 11.10 -11.71 -9.95
CA ALA A 154 10.98 -10.31 -9.52
C ALA A 154 11.52 -10.11 -8.09
N ALA A 155 11.17 -10.99 -7.14
CA ALA A 155 11.64 -10.92 -5.76
C ALA A 155 13.16 -11.10 -5.64
N SER A 156 13.79 -11.87 -6.54
CA SER A 156 15.25 -12.04 -6.55
C SER A 156 16.03 -10.76 -6.90
N MET A 157 15.36 -9.72 -7.42
CA MET A 157 15.98 -8.43 -7.72
C MET A 157 16.20 -7.59 -6.45
N ASP A 158 15.36 -7.74 -5.43
CA ASP A 158 15.43 -6.97 -4.18
C ASP A 158 16.76 -7.08 -3.43
N PRO A 159 17.33 -8.27 -3.17
CA PRO A 159 18.61 -8.37 -2.49
C PRO A 159 19.77 -7.77 -3.30
N VAL A 160 19.68 -7.81 -4.64
CA VAL A 160 20.69 -7.17 -5.50
C VAL A 160 20.60 -5.65 -5.38
N LEU A 161 19.38 -5.09 -5.46
CA LEU A 161 19.15 -3.66 -5.30
C LEU A 161 19.56 -3.15 -3.91
N ALA A 162 19.30 -3.92 -2.86
CA ALA A 162 19.72 -3.59 -1.49
C ALA A 162 21.25 -3.44 -1.40
N VAL A 163 22.01 -4.38 -1.98
CA VAL A 163 23.49 -4.29 -2.00
C VAL A 163 23.97 -3.04 -2.73
N PHE A 164 23.31 -2.63 -3.82
CA PHE A 164 23.67 -1.40 -4.54
C PHE A 164 23.29 -0.13 -3.76
N LYS A 165 22.21 -0.16 -2.98
CA LYS A 165 21.74 0.97 -2.16
C LYS A 165 22.64 1.23 -0.95
N ASP A 166 23.24 0.17 -0.41
CA ASP A 166 24.10 0.22 0.79
C ASP A 166 25.58 0.52 0.46
N ARG A 167 25.92 0.78 -0.81
CA ARG A 167 27.27 1.04 -1.32
C ARG A 167 27.43 2.48 -1.78
#